data_AF-A0A5M3Z9Y4-F1
#
_entry.id   AF-A0A5M3Z9Y4-F1
#
_cell.length_a   1.000
_cell.length_b   1.000
_cell.length_c   1.000
_cell.angle_alpha   90.00
_cell.angle_beta   90.00
_cell.angle_gamma   90.00
#
_symmetry.space_group_name_H-M   'P 1'
#
loop_
_entity.id
_entity.type
_entity.pdbx_description
1 polymer ?
#
loop_
_entity_poly.entity_id
_entity_poly.type
_entity_poly.pdbx_seq_one_letter_code
_entity_poly.pdbx_strand_id
1 'polypeptide(L)'
;MATQPPKDMTESTTETKWNRKFEEIANGLRPTLHQWTRTPQRLVEFEPDSEAYFRFRSTTSKHSLSDLPGLNWSKDDEFVLDFGIHMVGYLEFRINFTGANMDAPCRLHLTFGKSPFDVAMDMENNNSWISTSWLPDEVINIEFVLRIYPCHGYTPSGTSGYA
;
A
#
# COMPACT_ATOMS: atom_id res chain seq x y z
N MET A 1 18.43 26.00 0.70
CA MET A 1 18.51 26.12 2.18
C MET A 1 17.09 26.22 2.69
N ALA A 2 16.68 25.37 3.63
CA ALA A 2 15.37 25.53 4.27
C ALA A 2 15.36 26.86 5.04
N THR A 3 14.31 27.66 4.83
CA THR A 3 14.11 28.94 5.52
C THR A 3 13.92 28.68 7.01
N GLN A 4 14.49 29.53 7.87
CA GLN A 4 14.30 29.37 9.31
C GLN A 4 12.81 29.54 9.68
N PRO A 5 12.29 28.74 10.63
CA PRO A 5 10.92 28.88 11.09
C PRO A 5 10.71 30.26 11.75
N PRO A 6 9.45 30.74 11.81
CA PRO A 6 9.10 31.99 12.48
C PRO A 6 9.65 32.06 13.91
N LYS A 7 10.14 33.25 14.31
CA LYS A 7 10.84 33.46 15.60
C LYS A 7 9.96 33.24 16.84
N ASP A 8 8.65 33.24 16.70
CA ASP A 8 7.67 32.98 17.75
C ASP A 8 7.46 31.48 18.03
N MET A 9 8.04 30.58 17.23
CA MET A 9 7.93 29.12 17.39
C MET A 9 9.13 28.46 18.08
N THR A 10 10.16 29.21 18.46
CA THR A 10 11.39 28.64 19.06
C THR A 10 11.89 29.44 20.26
N GLU A 11 11.93 28.81 21.44
CA GLU A 11 12.40 29.45 22.69
C GLU A 11 13.90 29.79 22.66
N SER A 12 14.71 29.04 21.90
CA SER A 12 16.11 29.35 21.66
C SER A 12 16.61 28.70 20.38
N THR A 13 17.62 29.29 19.75
CA THR A 13 18.33 28.70 18.60
C THR A 13 19.70 28.25 19.08
N THR A 14 19.98 26.96 18.98
CA THR A 14 21.31 26.41 19.25
C THR A 14 22.16 26.53 17.99
N GLU A 15 23.41 27.01 18.11
CA GLU A 15 24.34 27.08 16.99
C GLU A 15 24.78 25.68 16.57
N THR A 16 24.48 25.29 15.32
CA THR A 16 24.95 24.01 14.76
C THR A 16 26.40 24.14 14.29
N LYS A 17 27.31 23.41 14.93
CA LYS A 17 28.72 23.30 14.49
C LYS A 17 28.90 22.13 13.54
N TRP A 18 29.18 22.43 12.27
CA TRP A 18 29.35 21.42 11.24
C TRP A 18 30.77 20.86 11.20
N ASN A 19 30.91 19.54 11.09
CA ASN A 19 32.18 18.88 10.80
C ASN A 19 32.10 18.12 9.47
N ARG A 20 32.61 18.73 8.40
CA ARG A 20 32.55 18.17 7.05
C ARG A 20 33.34 16.88 6.89
N LYS A 21 34.42 16.69 7.65
CA LYS A 21 35.20 15.43 7.61
C LYS A 21 34.37 14.24 8.11
N PHE A 22 33.53 14.45 9.12
CA PHE A 22 32.65 13.39 9.62
C PHE A 22 31.53 13.06 8.62
N GLU A 23 31.00 14.08 7.95
CA GLU A 23 30.02 13.90 6.88
C GLU A 23 30.59 13.09 5.70
N GLU A 24 31.83 13.39 5.27
CA GLU A 24 32.52 12.64 4.23
C GLU A 24 32.70 11.16 4.59
N ILE A 25 33.16 10.88 5.81
CA ILE A 25 33.31 9.49 6.31
C ILE A 25 31.94 8.78 6.34
N ALA A 26 30.91 9.43 6.86
CA ALA A 26 29.57 8.84 6.93
C ALA A 26 29.00 8.54 5.53
N ASN A 27 29.21 9.45 4.56
CA ASN A 27 28.79 9.24 3.18
C ASN A 27 29.56 8.11 2.49
N GLY A 28 30.85 7.95 2.79
CA GLY A 28 31.67 6.84 2.29
C GLY A 28 31.29 5.46 2.86
N LEU A 29 30.52 5.42 3.95
CA LEU A 29 30.08 4.20 4.64
C LEU A 29 28.61 3.84 4.38
N ARG A 30 27.96 4.47 3.39
CA ARG A 30 26.56 4.16 3.06
C ARG A 30 26.41 2.68 2.67
N PRO A 31 25.56 1.91 3.36
CA PRO A 31 25.39 0.50 3.05
C PRO A 31 24.59 0.32 1.76
N THR A 32 24.77 -0.83 1.11
CA THR A 32 23.86 -1.30 0.07
C THR A 32 22.62 -1.89 0.73
N LEU A 33 21.43 -1.48 0.27
CA LEU A 33 20.17 -2.09 0.70
C LEU A 33 19.88 -3.32 -0.15
N HIS A 34 19.70 -4.46 0.51
CA HIS A 34 19.28 -5.70 -0.15
C HIS A 34 17.75 -5.78 -0.14
N GLN A 35 17.18 -6.20 -1.28
CA GLN A 35 15.74 -6.21 -1.51
C GLN A 35 15.28 -7.57 -2.01
N TRP A 36 14.09 -7.99 -1.58
CA TRP A 36 13.46 -9.24 -2.00
C TRP A 36 11.96 -9.05 -2.11
N THR A 37 11.34 -9.66 -3.13
CA THR A 37 9.88 -9.68 -3.26
C THR A 37 9.27 -10.66 -2.28
N ARG A 38 8.18 -10.25 -1.62
CA ARG A 38 7.35 -11.09 -0.76
C ARG A 38 5.90 -10.92 -1.14
N THR A 39 5.16 -12.02 -1.16
CA THR A 39 3.72 -12.05 -1.43
C THR A 39 2.96 -12.30 -0.13
N PRO A 40 1.70 -11.84 -0.02
CA PRO A 40 0.85 -12.20 1.10
C PRO A 40 0.72 -13.72 1.20
N GLN A 41 0.41 -14.22 2.41
CA GLN A 41 0.24 -15.64 2.70
C GLN A 41 -1.24 -16.00 2.90
N ARG A 42 -2.05 -15.07 3.41
CA ARG A 42 -3.45 -15.31 3.77
C ARG A 42 -4.32 -14.07 3.55
N LEU A 43 -5.61 -14.31 3.26
CA LEU A 43 -6.66 -13.34 3.57
C LEU A 43 -7.15 -13.61 4.99
N VAL A 44 -7.29 -12.54 5.76
CA VAL A 44 -7.74 -12.61 7.16
C VAL A 44 -8.86 -11.62 7.41
N GLU A 45 -9.65 -11.94 8.42
CA GLU A 45 -10.60 -11.01 9.04
C GLU A 45 -10.19 -10.85 10.51
N PHE A 46 -10.64 -9.77 11.15
CA PHE A 46 -10.38 -9.54 12.56
C PHE A 46 -11.69 -9.42 13.33
N GLU A 47 -11.77 -10.15 14.44
CA GLU A 47 -12.89 -10.08 15.37
C GLU A 47 -12.40 -9.52 16.72
N PRO A 48 -13.20 -8.69 17.40
CA PRO A 48 -12.92 -8.29 18.78
C PRO A 48 -12.82 -9.51 19.70
N ASP A 49 -11.78 -9.54 20.53
CA ASP A 49 -11.50 -10.61 21.50
C ASP A 49 -10.84 -9.98 22.74
N SER A 50 -11.56 -9.89 23.87
CA SER A 50 -11.07 -9.21 25.08
C SER A 50 -9.82 -9.84 25.69
N GLU A 51 -9.57 -11.13 25.43
CA GLU A 51 -8.45 -11.88 25.98
C GLU A 51 -7.22 -11.82 25.09
N ALA A 52 -7.39 -11.44 23.82
CA ALA A 52 -6.28 -11.26 22.89
C ALA A 52 -5.48 -9.98 23.24
N TYR A 53 -4.17 -10.02 23.05
CA TYR A 53 -3.25 -8.93 23.40
C TYR A 53 -3.67 -7.56 22.83
N PHE A 54 -4.09 -7.53 21.56
CA PHE A 54 -4.56 -6.31 20.88
C PHE A 54 -6.07 -6.12 20.93
N ARG A 55 -6.77 -6.94 21.72
CA ARG A 55 -8.23 -7.05 21.74
C ARG A 55 -8.86 -7.49 20.42
N PHE A 56 -8.05 -8.07 19.53
CA PHE A 56 -8.47 -8.59 18.23
C PHE A 56 -7.86 -9.97 18.00
N ARG A 57 -8.64 -10.86 17.40
CA ARG A 57 -8.22 -12.17 16.95
C ARG A 57 -8.35 -12.26 15.43
N SER A 58 -7.32 -12.77 14.78
CA SER A 58 -7.38 -13.09 13.35
C SER A 58 -8.24 -14.34 13.13
N THR A 59 -9.19 -14.24 12.21
CA THR A 59 -9.98 -15.34 11.71
C THR A 59 -9.66 -15.59 10.24
N THR A 60 -10.02 -16.78 9.75
CA THR A 60 -9.86 -17.11 8.34
C THR A 60 -10.94 -16.39 7.55
N SER A 61 -10.56 -15.65 6.51
CA SER A 61 -11.53 -15.02 5.62
C SER A 61 -12.37 -16.07 4.88
N LYS A 62 -13.55 -15.67 4.40
CA LYS A 62 -14.40 -16.49 3.52
C LYS A 62 -13.67 -16.98 2.26
N HIS A 63 -12.69 -16.23 1.79
CA HIS A 63 -11.92 -16.53 0.59
C HIS A 63 -10.48 -16.91 0.93
N SER A 64 -9.92 -17.83 0.14
CA SER A 64 -8.49 -18.14 0.19
C SER A 64 -7.71 -17.13 -0.65
N LEU A 65 -6.39 -17.02 -0.40
CA LEU A 65 -5.53 -16.14 -1.19
C LEU A 65 -5.52 -16.49 -2.68
N SER A 66 -5.68 -17.76 -3.04
CA SER A 66 -5.77 -18.20 -4.44
C SER A 66 -7.03 -17.70 -5.15
N ASP A 67 -8.08 -17.35 -4.42
CA ASP A 67 -9.33 -16.85 -5.01
C ASP A 67 -9.23 -15.38 -5.41
N LEU A 68 -8.32 -14.63 -4.76
CA LEU A 68 -8.21 -13.16 -4.87
C LEU A 68 -8.17 -12.64 -6.33
N PRO A 69 -7.44 -13.24 -7.29
CA PRO A 69 -7.43 -12.76 -8.67
C PRO A 69 -8.77 -12.88 -9.41
N GLY A 70 -9.67 -13.74 -8.94
CA GLY A 70 -11.00 -13.97 -9.52
C GLY A 70 -12.14 -13.25 -8.80
N LEU A 71 -11.85 -12.63 -7.64
CA LEU A 71 -12.85 -11.87 -6.89
C LEU A 71 -13.08 -10.50 -7.53
N ASN A 72 -14.33 -10.05 -7.46
CA ASN A 72 -14.73 -8.70 -7.84
C ASN A 72 -15.09 -7.94 -6.58
N TRP A 73 -14.51 -6.74 -6.45
CA TRP A 73 -14.72 -5.86 -5.32
C TRP A 73 -15.53 -4.66 -5.77
N SER A 74 -16.57 -4.35 -5.00
CA SER A 74 -17.46 -3.22 -5.19
C SER A 74 -17.12 -2.10 -4.21
N LYS A 75 -17.87 -1.01 -4.29
CA LYS A 75 -17.73 0.11 -3.36
C LYS A 75 -17.92 -0.38 -1.92
N ASP A 76 -17.07 0.11 -1.01
CA ASP A 76 -17.08 -0.16 0.42
C ASP A 76 -16.69 -1.61 0.80
N ASP A 77 -16.30 -2.44 -0.18
CA ASP A 77 -15.68 -3.73 0.12
C ASP A 77 -14.25 -3.54 0.62
N GLU A 78 -13.87 -4.35 1.62
CA GLU A 78 -12.54 -4.36 2.22
C GLU A 78 -12.03 -5.79 2.40
N PHE A 79 -10.71 -5.94 2.43
CA PHE A 79 -10.06 -7.20 2.80
C PHE A 79 -8.67 -6.93 3.38
N VAL A 80 -8.20 -7.84 4.22
CA VAL A 80 -6.86 -7.75 4.82
C VAL A 80 -5.96 -8.85 4.29
N LEU A 81 -4.76 -8.44 3.87
CA LEU A 81 -3.69 -9.32 3.44
C LEU A 81 -2.68 -9.52 4.58
N ASP A 82 -2.56 -10.75 5.06
CA ASP A 82 -1.53 -11.12 6.02
C ASP A 82 -0.30 -11.70 5.31
N PHE A 83 0.84 -11.02 5.44
CA PHE A 83 2.12 -11.43 4.88
C PHE A 83 2.87 -12.44 5.75
N GLY A 84 2.42 -12.69 6.98
CA GLY A 84 3.00 -13.66 7.92
C GLY A 84 4.35 -13.24 8.52
N ILE A 85 4.89 -12.10 8.12
CA ILE A 85 6.16 -11.56 8.62
C ILE A 85 6.13 -10.03 8.58
N HIS A 86 6.82 -9.41 9.53
CA HIS A 86 7.04 -7.97 9.55
C HIS A 86 8.06 -7.57 8.47
N MET A 87 7.71 -6.58 7.66
CA MET A 87 8.53 -6.12 6.54
C MET A 87 8.58 -4.59 6.49
N VAL A 88 9.60 -4.08 5.81
CA VAL A 88 9.73 -2.67 5.41
C VAL A 88 10.04 -2.66 3.92
N GLY A 89 9.33 -1.86 3.14
CA GLY A 89 9.54 -1.80 1.71
C GLY A 89 8.45 -1.07 0.95
N TYR A 90 8.27 -1.46 -0.31
CA TYR A 90 7.30 -0.90 -1.23
C TYR A 90 6.19 -1.91 -1.50
N LEU A 91 4.97 -1.42 -1.67
CA LEU A 91 3.83 -2.24 -2.12
C LEU A 91 3.73 -2.16 -3.65
N GLU A 92 3.69 -3.32 -4.30
CA GLU A 92 3.37 -3.45 -5.72
C GLU A 92 2.15 -4.37 -5.85
N PHE A 93 1.16 -3.95 -6.63
CA PHE A 93 -0.01 -4.76 -6.95
C PHE A 93 -0.51 -4.46 -8.35
N ARG A 94 -1.36 -5.35 -8.88
CA ARG A 94 -2.05 -5.18 -10.15
C ARG A 94 -3.55 -5.19 -9.88
N ILE A 95 -4.25 -4.25 -10.51
CA ILE A 95 -5.71 -4.17 -10.47
C ILE A 95 -6.24 -4.29 -11.90
N ASN A 96 -7.41 -4.93 -12.02
CA ASN A 96 -8.19 -4.97 -13.25
C ASN A 96 -9.62 -4.53 -12.94
N PHE A 97 -10.40 -4.19 -13.97
CA PHE A 97 -11.81 -3.87 -13.81
C PHE A 97 -12.70 -4.94 -14.45
N THR A 98 -13.89 -5.09 -13.89
CA THR A 98 -14.95 -5.97 -14.43
C THR A 98 -16.13 -5.10 -14.85
N GLY A 99 -16.56 -5.26 -16.10
CA GLY A 99 -17.62 -4.45 -16.69
C GLY A 99 -17.32 -4.07 -18.13
N ALA A 100 -18.21 -3.28 -18.73
CA ALA A 100 -18.04 -2.80 -20.11
C ALA A 100 -17.01 -1.68 -20.19
N ASN A 101 -17.09 -0.70 -19.28
CA ASN A 101 -16.20 0.45 -19.19
C ASN A 101 -16.04 0.86 -17.72
N MET A 102 -14.93 1.52 -17.41
CA MET A 102 -14.73 2.22 -16.13
C MET A 102 -15.14 3.68 -16.35
N ASP A 103 -16.28 4.09 -15.80
CA ASP A 103 -16.90 5.41 -16.00
C ASP A 103 -16.54 6.43 -14.90
N ALA A 104 -15.84 5.99 -13.86
CA ALA A 104 -15.30 6.83 -12.80
C ALA A 104 -13.97 6.27 -12.24
N PRO A 105 -13.10 7.11 -11.63
CA PRO A 105 -11.89 6.63 -10.97
C PRO A 105 -12.18 5.65 -9.84
N CYS A 106 -11.33 4.63 -9.70
CA CYS A 106 -11.34 3.75 -8.54
C CYS A 106 -10.53 4.39 -7.40
N ARG A 107 -11.21 4.76 -6.31
CA ARG A 107 -10.56 5.28 -5.10
C ARG A 107 -10.29 4.13 -4.15
N LEU A 108 -9.02 3.92 -3.81
CA LEU A 108 -8.58 2.91 -2.85
C LEU A 108 -8.05 3.58 -1.60
N HIS A 109 -8.40 3.02 -0.45
CA HIS A 109 -7.84 3.36 0.85
C HIS A 109 -6.94 2.21 1.30
N LEU A 110 -5.67 2.49 1.53
CA LEU A 110 -4.65 1.52 1.90
C LEU A 110 -4.15 1.84 3.31
N THR A 111 -4.36 0.90 4.23
CA THR A 111 -3.89 1.02 5.63
C THR A 111 -2.87 -0.08 5.90
N PHE A 112 -1.71 0.27 6.47
CA PHE A 112 -0.65 -0.70 6.76
C PHE A 112 -0.46 -0.89 8.26
N GLY A 113 -0.64 -2.13 8.73
CA GLY A 113 -0.48 -2.45 10.16
C GLY A 113 0.78 -3.22 10.47
N LYS A 114 1.37 -2.95 11.64
CA LYS A 114 2.32 -3.89 12.28
C LYS A 114 1.58 -4.89 13.14
N SER A 115 0.40 -4.52 13.61
CA SER A 115 -0.48 -5.30 14.47
C SER A 115 -1.91 -5.30 13.92
N PRO A 116 -2.75 -6.29 14.32
CA PRO A 116 -4.17 -6.31 13.98
C PRO A 116 -4.92 -5.02 14.30
N PHE A 117 -4.58 -4.40 15.43
CA PHE A 117 -5.18 -3.15 15.89
C PHE A 117 -5.02 -2.02 14.88
N ASP A 118 -3.85 -1.95 14.23
CA ASP A 118 -3.51 -0.88 13.29
C ASP A 118 -4.39 -0.92 12.02
N VAL A 119 -4.96 -2.07 11.66
CA VAL A 119 -5.80 -2.20 10.45
C VAL A 119 -7.27 -2.43 10.78
N ALA A 120 -7.59 -2.81 12.01
CA ALA A 120 -8.97 -3.05 12.46
C ALA A 120 -9.65 -1.81 13.06
N MET A 121 -8.89 -0.72 13.29
CA MET A 121 -9.42 0.53 13.84
C MET A 121 -9.23 1.69 12.90
N ASP A 122 -10.23 2.58 12.90
CA ASP A 122 -10.17 3.85 12.20
C ASP A 122 -9.07 4.76 12.79
N MET A 123 -8.29 5.36 11.89
CA MET A 123 -7.18 6.24 12.21
C MET A 123 -7.54 7.73 12.25
N GLU A 124 -8.74 8.13 11.83
CA GLU A 124 -9.13 9.55 11.69
C GLU A 124 -9.08 10.35 13.01
N ASN A 125 -9.33 9.69 14.15
CA ASN A 125 -9.46 10.34 15.46
C ASN A 125 -8.26 10.13 16.41
N ASN A 126 -7.05 9.91 15.86
CA ASN A 126 -5.88 9.69 16.69
C ASN A 126 -5.41 10.97 17.41
N ASN A 127 -5.70 11.06 18.71
CA ASN A 127 -5.28 12.16 19.58
C ASN A 127 -3.88 11.91 20.20
N SER A 128 -2.88 11.83 19.33
CA SER A 128 -1.48 11.63 19.69
C SER A 128 -0.72 12.95 19.76
N TRP A 129 0.27 13.05 20.65
CA TRP A 129 1.21 14.18 20.68
C TRP A 129 2.23 14.15 19.52
N ILE A 130 2.41 12.99 18.91
CA ILE A 130 3.18 12.78 17.68
C ILE A 130 2.27 13.04 16.49
N SER A 131 2.82 13.67 15.44
CA SER A 131 2.13 13.94 14.18
C SER A 131 1.40 12.70 13.63
N THR A 132 0.15 12.89 13.23
CA THR A 132 -0.66 11.87 12.55
C THR A 132 -0.08 11.48 11.19
N SER A 133 0.81 12.28 10.61
CA SER A 133 1.54 11.94 9.37
C SER A 133 2.45 10.71 9.47
N TRP A 134 2.67 10.18 10.68
CA TRP A 134 3.38 8.90 10.87
C TRP A 134 2.47 7.69 10.70
N LEU A 135 1.15 7.88 10.67
CA LEU A 135 0.20 6.82 10.43
C LEU A 135 0.32 6.37 8.97
N PRO A 136 0.54 5.07 8.72
CA PRO A 136 0.71 4.56 7.37
C PRO A 136 -0.66 4.33 6.72
N ASP A 137 -1.30 5.45 6.38
CA ASP A 137 -2.64 5.54 5.83
C ASP A 137 -2.61 6.35 4.53
N GLU A 138 -2.99 5.73 3.42
CA GLU A 138 -2.82 6.29 2.08
C GLU A 138 -4.11 6.16 1.26
N VAL A 139 -4.49 7.24 0.57
CA VAL A 139 -5.62 7.25 -0.36
C VAL A 139 -5.11 7.51 -1.77
N ILE A 140 -5.37 6.57 -2.68
CA ILE A 140 -5.00 6.69 -4.10
C ILE A 140 -6.25 6.67 -4.98
N ASN A 141 -6.21 7.44 -6.08
CA ASN A 141 -7.25 7.43 -7.11
C ASN A 141 -6.65 6.89 -8.41
N ILE A 142 -7.26 5.84 -8.96
CA ILE A 142 -6.82 5.16 -10.18
C ILE A 142 -7.81 5.52 -11.29
N GLU A 143 -7.40 6.38 -12.22
CA GLU A 143 -8.25 6.90 -13.29
C GLU A 143 -8.29 6.04 -14.55
N PHE A 144 -7.28 5.18 -14.77
CA PHE A 144 -7.22 4.38 -15.99
C PHE A 144 -6.56 3.02 -15.77
N VAL A 145 -7.27 1.96 -16.16
CA VAL A 145 -6.76 0.59 -16.20
C VAL A 145 -6.84 0.12 -17.65
N LEU A 146 -5.70 0.00 -18.32
CA LEU A 146 -5.62 -0.47 -19.70
C LEU A 146 -6.07 -1.94 -19.78
N ARG A 147 -7.25 -2.18 -20.34
CA ARG A 147 -7.57 -3.52 -20.86
C ARG A 147 -6.88 -3.66 -22.21
N ILE A 148 -5.73 -4.34 -22.23
CA ILE A 148 -5.14 -4.78 -23.49
C ILE A 148 -6.06 -5.88 -24.04
N TYR A 149 -6.96 -5.51 -24.95
CA TYR A 149 -7.63 -6.51 -25.77
C TYR A 149 -6.56 -7.15 -26.65
N PRO A 150 -6.33 -8.49 -26.58
CA PRO A 150 -5.64 -9.14 -27.67
C PRO A 150 -6.50 -8.88 -28.90
N CYS A 151 -5.96 -8.15 -29.88
CA CYS A 151 -6.56 -8.04 -31.20
C CYS A 151 -6.82 -9.46 -31.68
N HIS A 152 -8.08 -9.90 -31.64
CA HIS A 152 -8.46 -11.16 -32.25
C HIS A 152 -8.04 -11.04 -33.71
N GLY A 153 -7.14 -11.93 -34.11
CA GLY A 153 -6.55 -11.94 -35.43
C GLY A 153 -7.65 -11.85 -36.47
N TYR A 154 -7.56 -10.83 -37.31
CA TYR A 154 -8.12 -10.88 -38.64
C TYR A 154 -7.55 -12.15 -39.31
N THR A 155 -8.30 -13.24 -39.31
CA THR A 155 -8.03 -14.38 -40.19
C THR A 155 -8.47 -13.96 -41.58
N PRO A 156 -7.56 -13.76 -42.56
CA PRO A 156 -7.97 -13.66 -43.94
C PRO A 156 -8.58 -15.01 -44.28
N SER A 157 -9.89 -15.06 -44.55
CA SER A 157 -10.53 -16.24 -45.13
C SER A 157 -10.03 -16.40 -46.56
N GLY A 158 -8.83 -16.93 -46.71
CA GLY A 158 -8.30 -17.42 -47.96
C GLY A 158 -8.81 -18.82 -48.22
N THR A 159 -9.87 -18.93 -49.02
CA THR A 159 -10.05 -20.00 -50.03
C THR A 159 -11.25 -19.70 -50.92
N SER A 160 -10.97 -19.21 -52.13
CA SER A 160 -11.73 -19.30 -53.38
C SER A 160 -10.97 -18.39 -54.36
N GLY A 161 -10.38 -18.81 -55.48
CA GLY A 161 -10.58 -19.98 -56.32
C GLY A 161 -10.38 -19.50 -57.76
N TYR A 162 -9.36 -20.03 -58.42
CA TYR A 162 -9.11 -20.09 -59.88
C TYR A 162 -8.85 -18.83 -60.72
N ALA A 163 -7.81 -19.00 -61.56
CA ALA A 163 -7.37 -18.27 -62.76
C ALA A 163 -6.61 -16.95 -62.57
#